data_AF-A0AAV8WGB0-F1
#
_entry.id   AF-A0AAV8WGB0-F1
#
_cell.length_a   1.000
_cell.length_b   1.000
_cell.length_c   1.000
_cell.angle_alpha   90.00
_cell.angle_beta   90.00
_cell.angle_gamma   90.00
#
_symmetry.space_group_name_H-M   'P 1'
#
loop_
_entity.id
_entity.type
_entity.pdbx_description
1 polymer ?
#
loop_
_entity_poly.entity_id
_entity_poly.type
_entity_poly.pdbx_seq_one_letter_code
_entity_poly.pdbx_strand_id
1 'polypeptide(L)'
;MSLLVQVQSVYYLYQVFTLASAVQINYITVPPAVKNDSNDPIILDCNYSIRPDDTDLVVKWFLNDVVVYQWIPPQKPQSLGRLKDRVDLDYKASDDPKSVYRAMKIDNPTTDIAGGV
;
A
#
# COMPACT_ATOMS: atom_id res chain seq x y z
N MET A 1 29.94 12.39 37.20
CA MET A 1 29.99 12.38 35.72
C MET A 1 29.15 11.27 35.10
N SER A 2 29.06 10.07 35.69
CA SER A 2 28.40 8.90 35.06
C SER A 2 26.87 8.94 35.01
N LEU A 3 26.19 9.53 36.00
CA LEU A 3 24.72 9.53 36.07
C LEU A 3 24.07 10.56 35.12
N LEU A 4 24.65 11.75 35.00
CA LEU A 4 24.17 12.80 34.08
C LEU A 4 24.25 12.37 32.62
N VAL A 5 25.34 11.67 32.25
CA VAL A 5 25.51 11.11 30.89
C VAL A 5 24.45 10.04 30.61
N GLN A 6 24.15 9.18 31.58
CA GLN A 6 23.09 8.18 31.42
C GLN A 6 21.71 8.81 31.27
N VAL A 7 21.37 9.82 32.07
CA VAL A 7 20.08 10.53 31.98
C VAL A 7 19.94 11.24 30.62
N GLN A 8 20.99 11.91 30.17
CA GLN A 8 20.99 12.59 28.88
C GLN A 8 20.85 11.59 27.73
N SER A 9 21.57 10.47 27.77
CA SER A 9 21.42 9.38 26.80
C SER A 9 20.01 8.78 26.81
N VAL A 10 19.41 8.55 27.97
CA VAL A 10 18.02 8.04 28.07
C VAL A 10 17.02 9.05 27.52
N TYR A 11 17.20 10.35 27.79
CA TYR A 11 16.36 11.40 27.23
C TYR A 11 16.49 11.51 25.72
N TYR A 12 17.72 11.42 25.18
CA TYR A 12 17.96 11.34 23.73
C TYR A 12 17.34 10.08 23.12
N LEU A 13 17.47 8.92 23.76
CA LEU A 13 16.84 7.68 23.30
C LEU A 13 15.31 7.81 23.28
N TYR A 14 14.71 8.41 24.32
CA TYR A 14 13.27 8.67 24.37
C TYR A 14 12.83 9.63 23.25
N GLN A 15 13.56 10.73 23.05
CA GLN A 15 13.34 11.67 21.95
C GLN A 15 13.41 11.00 20.57
N VAL A 16 14.41 10.14 20.36
CA VAL A 16 14.57 9.36 19.11
C VAL A 16 13.41 8.37 18.91
N PHE A 17 12.97 7.69 19.97
CA PHE A 17 11.88 6.71 19.89
C PHE A 17 10.53 7.38 19.57
N THR A 18 10.29 8.59 20.06
CA THR A 18 9.06 9.36 19.78
C THR A 18 8.97 9.92 18.36
N LEU A 19 10.07 9.95 17.61
CA LEU A 19 10.11 10.48 16.23
C LEU A 19 9.84 9.39 15.17
N ALA A 20 9.91 8.11 15.52
CA ALA A 20 9.63 7.03 14.60
C ALA A 20 8.11 6.85 14.46
N SER A 21 7.55 7.34 13.35
CA SER A 21 6.13 7.24 13.04
C SER A 21 5.95 6.55 11.69
N ALA A 22 5.07 5.57 11.64
CA ALA A 22 4.83 4.76 10.44
C ALA A 22 3.39 4.95 9.95
N VAL A 23 3.16 4.62 8.67
CA VAL A 23 1.82 4.51 8.10
C VAL A 23 1.00 3.49 8.87
N GLN A 24 -0.28 3.80 9.15
CA GLN A 24 -1.20 2.87 9.79
C GLN A 24 -2.09 2.24 8.74
N ILE A 25 -2.02 0.91 8.58
CA ILE A 25 -3.00 0.16 7.78
C ILE A 25 -4.24 -0.04 8.64
N ASN A 26 -5.38 0.48 8.20
CA ASN A 26 -6.65 0.35 8.91
C ASN A 26 -7.31 -1.00 8.60
N TYR A 27 -7.36 -1.38 7.33
CA TYR A 27 -7.85 -2.68 6.87
C TYR A 27 -7.43 -2.98 5.43
N ILE A 28 -7.44 -4.27 5.09
CA ILE A 28 -7.24 -4.77 3.73
C ILE A 28 -8.48 -5.56 3.32
N THR A 29 -9.00 -5.28 2.13
CA THR A 29 -10.16 -5.98 1.55
C THR A 29 -9.72 -6.70 0.29
N VAL A 30 -9.78 -8.04 0.32
CA VAL A 30 -9.51 -8.91 -0.81
C VAL A 30 -10.60 -9.99 -0.90
N PRO A 31 -11.01 -10.41 -2.11
CA PRO A 31 -11.96 -11.50 -2.26
C PRO A 31 -11.35 -12.82 -1.76
N PRO A 32 -12.11 -13.67 -1.05
CA PRO A 32 -11.60 -14.93 -0.49
C PRO A 32 -11.25 -15.95 -1.59
N ALA A 33 -11.96 -15.90 -2.71
CA ALA A 33 -11.69 -16.68 -3.90
C ALA A 33 -12.15 -15.90 -5.13
N VAL A 34 -11.44 -16.09 -6.24
CA VAL A 34 -11.78 -15.49 -7.53
C VAL A 34 -12.08 -16.62 -8.51
N LYS A 35 -13.30 -16.61 -9.06
CA LYS A 35 -13.69 -17.58 -10.08
C LYS A 35 -13.15 -17.11 -11.43
N ASN A 36 -12.46 -18.00 -12.14
CA ASN A 36 -12.04 -17.72 -13.51
C ASN A 36 -13.26 -17.49 -14.42
N ASP A 37 -13.13 -16.59 -15.39
CA ASP A 37 -14.17 -16.27 -16.37
C ASP A 37 -15.50 -15.80 -15.75
N SER A 38 -15.47 -15.18 -14.56
CA SER A 38 -16.67 -14.57 -13.97
C SER A 38 -17.16 -13.35 -14.75
N ASN A 39 -16.28 -12.71 -15.55
CA ASN A 39 -16.45 -11.35 -16.09
C ASN A 39 -16.71 -10.29 -15.00
N ASP A 40 -16.47 -10.64 -13.74
CA ASP A 40 -16.66 -9.74 -12.61
C ASP A 40 -15.31 -9.12 -12.22
N PRO A 41 -15.22 -7.79 -12.11
CA PRO A 41 -14.02 -7.13 -11.64
C PRO A 41 -13.75 -7.49 -10.19
N ILE A 42 -12.46 -7.62 -9.85
CA ILE A 42 -12.00 -7.73 -8.46
C ILE A 42 -11.33 -6.46 -8.02
N ILE A 43 -11.49 -6.12 -6.74
CA ILE A 43 -10.90 -4.94 -6.12
C ILE A 43 -10.09 -5.41 -4.92
N LEU A 44 -8.80 -5.08 -4.93
CA LEU A 44 -7.91 -5.26 -3.79
C LEU A 44 -7.69 -3.89 -3.17
N ASP A 45 -8.34 -3.61 -2.03
CA ASP A 45 -8.26 -2.32 -1.33
C ASP A 45 -7.37 -2.45 -0.09
N CYS A 46 -6.46 -1.49 0.10
CA CYS A 46 -5.68 -1.32 1.32
C CYS A 46 -5.96 0.08 1.86
N ASN A 47 -6.81 0.17 2.87
CA ASN A 47 -7.11 1.42 3.54
C ASN A 47 -6.03 1.72 4.59
N TYR A 48 -5.46 2.91 4.52
CA TYR A 48 -4.47 3.37 5.47
C TYR A 48 -4.69 4.84 5.85
N SER A 49 -4.11 5.21 6.99
CA SER A 49 -4.01 6.58 7.48
C SER A 49 -2.55 7.02 7.42
N ILE A 50 -2.29 8.15 6.79
CA ILE A 50 -0.98 8.83 6.86
C ILE A 50 -1.09 10.12 7.64
N ARG A 51 0.01 10.57 8.24
CA ARG A 51 -0.01 11.80 8.99
C ARG A 51 -0.14 13.01 8.06
N PRO A 52 -0.64 14.15 8.56
CA PRO A 52 -0.73 15.36 7.76
C PRO A 52 0.63 15.81 7.21
N ASP A 53 1.69 15.67 8.01
CA ASP A 53 3.08 16.05 7.71
C ASP A 53 3.85 15.05 6.84
N ASP A 54 3.35 13.82 6.68
CA ASP A 54 3.93 12.85 5.74
C ASP A 54 3.68 13.31 4.30
N THR A 55 4.76 13.52 3.56
CA THR A 55 4.74 13.99 2.16
C THR A 55 5.08 12.89 1.16
N ASP A 56 5.84 11.88 1.59
CA ASP A 56 6.26 10.76 0.75
C ASP A 56 5.39 9.52 0.99
N LEU A 57 4.81 8.99 -0.08
CA LEU A 57 3.99 7.79 -0.04
C LEU A 57 4.22 6.97 -1.30
N VAL A 58 4.38 5.65 -1.10
CA VAL A 58 4.41 4.69 -2.20
C VAL A 58 3.52 3.51 -1.83
N VAL A 59 2.48 3.27 -2.63
CA VAL A 59 1.64 2.08 -2.50
C VAL A 59 2.13 1.04 -3.49
N LYS A 60 2.35 -0.20 -3.04
CA LYS A 60 2.76 -1.31 -3.90
C LYS A 60 1.90 -2.54 -3.63
N TRP A 61 1.47 -3.20 -4.69
CA TRP A 61 0.97 -4.58 -4.60
C TRP A 61 2.00 -5.53 -5.17
N PHE A 62 2.18 -6.66 -4.47
CA PHE A 62 3.11 -7.70 -4.82
C PHE A 62 2.35 -8.97 -5.23
N LEU A 63 2.89 -9.65 -6.22
CA LEU A 63 2.49 -11.01 -6.60
C LEU A 63 3.76 -11.86 -6.58
N ASN A 64 3.85 -12.80 -5.63
CA ASN A 64 5.02 -13.66 -5.42
C ASN A 64 6.32 -12.84 -5.38
N ASP A 65 6.40 -11.88 -4.45
CA ASP A 65 7.54 -10.96 -4.24
C ASP A 65 7.89 -10.01 -5.40
N VAL A 66 7.13 -10.05 -6.49
CA VAL A 66 7.29 -9.13 -7.63
C VAL A 66 6.25 -8.01 -7.54
N VAL A 67 6.69 -6.76 -7.65
CA VAL A 67 5.77 -5.61 -7.72
C VAL A 67 4.96 -5.69 -9.02
N VAL A 68 3.63 -5.70 -8.88
CA VAL A 68 2.68 -5.76 -10.01
C VAL A 68 1.82 -4.52 -10.14
N TYR A 69 1.81 -3.68 -9.12
CA TYR A 69 1.18 -2.37 -9.13
C TYR A 69 1.98 -1.42 -8.24
N GLN A 70 2.12 -0.18 -8.68
CA GLN A 70 2.74 0.87 -7.90
C GLN A 70 2.00 2.19 -8.09
N TRP A 71 1.78 2.91 -6.99
CA TRP A 71 1.30 4.27 -7.03
C TRP A 71 2.18 5.18 -6.18
N ILE A 72 2.58 6.31 -6.77
CA ILE A 72 3.31 7.40 -6.11
C ILE A 72 2.53 8.69 -6.40
N PRO A 73 1.82 9.27 -5.41
CA PRO A 73 1.13 10.54 -5.59
C PRO A 73 2.09 11.66 -6.02
N PRO A 74 1.65 12.65 -6.82
CA PRO A 74 0.30 12.83 -7.36
C PRO A 74 0.08 12.11 -8.71
N GLN A 75 1.02 11.27 -9.16
CA GLN A 75 0.97 10.65 -10.47
C GLN A 75 -0.11 9.57 -10.55
N LYS A 76 -0.48 9.18 -11.77
CA LYS A 76 -1.30 7.99 -12.01
C LYS A 76 -0.55 6.72 -11.57
N PRO A 77 -1.27 5.67 -11.13
CA PRO A 77 -0.64 4.39 -10.83
C PRO A 77 -0.06 3.73 -12.09
N GLN A 78 0.83 2.78 -11.88
CA GLN A 78 1.45 1.97 -12.92
C GLN A 78 1.18 0.49 -12.66
N SER A 79 0.87 -0.25 -13.72
CA SER A 79 0.81 -1.72 -13.71
C SER A 79 2.12 -2.32 -14.22
N LEU A 80 2.55 -3.40 -13.58
CA LEU A 80 3.87 -3.99 -13.75
C LEU A 80 3.78 -5.53 -13.78
N GLY A 81 4.83 -6.19 -14.25
CA GLY A 81 4.94 -7.65 -14.22
C GLY A 81 3.76 -8.34 -14.91
N ARG A 82 3.22 -9.39 -14.25
CA ARG A 82 2.09 -10.20 -14.77
C ARG A 82 0.76 -9.43 -14.86
N LEU A 83 0.65 -8.28 -14.22
CA LEU A 83 -0.55 -7.42 -14.27
C LEU A 83 -0.40 -6.21 -15.18
N LYS A 84 0.73 -6.10 -15.90
CA LYS A 84 0.90 -5.04 -16.89
C LYS A 84 -0.27 -5.03 -17.86
N ASP A 85 -0.87 -3.86 -18.05
CA ASP A 85 -2.03 -3.61 -18.94
C ASP A 85 -3.31 -4.39 -18.57
N ARG A 86 -3.40 -4.93 -17.34
CA ARG A 86 -4.56 -5.71 -16.85
C ARG A 86 -5.28 -5.09 -15.66
N VAL A 87 -4.82 -3.91 -15.24
CA VAL A 87 -5.36 -3.15 -14.11
C VAL A 87 -6.06 -1.91 -14.64
N ASP A 88 -7.23 -1.60 -14.09
CA ASP A 88 -7.89 -0.32 -14.26
C ASP A 88 -7.12 0.78 -13.49
N LEU A 89 -6.27 1.52 -14.20
CA LEU A 89 -5.45 2.60 -13.64
C LEU A 89 -6.24 3.91 -13.40
N ASP A 90 -7.53 3.92 -13.77
CA ASP A 90 -8.44 5.05 -13.57
C ASP A 90 -9.38 4.86 -12.38
N TYR A 91 -9.44 3.64 -11.82
CA TYR A 91 -10.22 3.34 -10.63
C TYR A 91 -9.78 4.18 -9.41
N LYS A 92 -10.73 4.88 -8.80
CA LYS A 92 -10.52 5.70 -7.60
C LYS A 92 -11.24 5.09 -6.40
N ALA A 93 -10.48 4.80 -5.35
CA ALA A 93 -10.99 4.23 -4.10
C ALA A 93 -11.43 5.30 -3.08
N SER A 94 -10.98 6.54 -3.25
CA SER A 94 -11.36 7.69 -2.43
C SER A 94 -11.21 9.00 -3.21
N ASP A 95 -11.78 10.07 -2.65
CA ASP A 95 -11.60 11.44 -3.12
C ASP A 95 -10.40 12.15 -2.44
N ASP A 96 -9.76 11.52 -1.46
CA ASP A 96 -8.62 12.08 -0.75
C ASP A 96 -7.33 11.95 -1.60
N PRO A 97 -6.63 13.05 -1.94
CA PRO A 97 -5.42 13.05 -2.76
C PRO A 97 -4.33 12.07 -2.30
N LYS A 98 -4.27 11.77 -1.00
CA LYS A 98 -3.31 10.87 -0.38
C LYS A 98 -3.73 9.41 -0.41
N SER A 99 -4.95 9.10 -0.86
CA SER A 99 -5.49 7.74 -0.88
C SER A 99 -6.32 7.37 -2.12
N VAL A 100 -6.37 8.24 -3.14
CA VAL A 100 -7.17 8.05 -4.39
C VAL A 100 -6.95 6.69 -5.03
N TYR A 101 -5.70 6.29 -5.25
CA TYR A 101 -5.33 5.04 -5.94
C TYR A 101 -4.75 4.01 -4.96
N ARG A 102 -5.29 3.94 -3.73
CA ARG A 102 -4.88 2.93 -2.73
C ARG A 102 -5.32 1.50 -3.07
N ALA A 103 -6.27 1.35 -3.98
CA ALA A 103 -6.84 0.06 -4.39
C ALA A 103 -6.50 -0.27 -5.84
N MET A 104 -6.33 -1.56 -6.11
CA MET A 104 -6.10 -2.11 -7.45
C MET A 104 -7.35 -2.82 -7.94
N LYS A 105 -7.90 -2.38 -9.09
CA LYS A 105 -9.04 -3.03 -9.76
C LYS A 105 -8.57 -3.82 -10.98
N ILE A 106 -8.98 -5.07 -11.07
CA ILE A 106 -8.68 -5.98 -12.19
C ILE A 106 -10.01 -6.43 -12.78
N ASP A 107 -10.30 -6.05 -14.02
CA ASP A 107 -11.62 -6.27 -14.61
C ASP A 107 -11.88 -7.74 -14.99
N ASN A 108 -10.87 -8.42 -15.50
CA ASN A 108 -10.96 -9.81 -15.95
C ASN A 108 -9.82 -10.64 -15.33
N PRO A 109 -9.98 -11.09 -14.08
CA PRO A 109 -8.97 -11.91 -13.44
C PRO A 109 -8.96 -13.32 -14.06
N THR A 110 -7.76 -13.81 -14.38
CA THR A 110 -7.53 -15.17 -14.90
C THR A 110 -6.58 -15.94 -13.98
N THR A 111 -6.48 -17.26 -14.16
CA THR A 111 -5.68 -18.11 -13.27
C THR A 111 -4.17 -17.86 -13.34
N ASP A 112 -3.66 -17.30 -14.44
CA ASP A 112 -2.25 -16.92 -14.60
C ASP A 112 -1.85 -15.64 -13.82
N ILE A 113 -2.71 -15.08 -12.98
CA ILE A 113 -2.35 -14.04 -12.00
C ILE A 113 -2.66 -14.46 -10.56
N ALA A 114 -3.04 -15.72 -10.34
CA ALA A 114 -3.19 -16.27 -9.02
C ALA A 114 -1.87 -16.21 -8.24
N GLY A 115 -1.96 -15.82 -6.96
CA GLY A 115 -0.86 -15.94 -6.00
C GLY A 115 -0.55 -17.40 -5.73
N GLY A 116 0.73 -17.70 -5.42
CA GLY A 116 1.09 -19.01 -4.89
C GLY A 116 0.39 -19.27 -3.56
N VAL A 117 0.07 -20.55 -3.31
CA VAL A 117 -0.39 -21.04 -1.99
C VAL A 117 0.83 -21.30 -1.12
#